data_AF-A0AAN6T947-F1
#
_entry.id   AF-A0AAN6T947-F1
#
_cell.length_a   1.000
_cell.length_b   1.000
_cell.length_c   1.000
_cell.angle_alpha   90.00
_cell.angle_beta   90.00
_cell.angle_gamma   90.00
#
_symmetry.space_group_name_H-M   'P 1'
#
loop_
_entity.id
_entity.type
_entity.pdbx_description
1 polymer ?
#
loop_
_entity_poly.entity_id
_entity_poly.type
_entity_poly.pdbx_seq_one_letter_code
_entity_poly.pdbx_strand_id
1 'polypeptide(L)'
;MVNGTAPAWTRNLYRRMPFGRKHFFGQDDATQAADYYIMNPVPQKHASQWRPIFYRGDHPKYTTTSVAVGRAFRTGFWNSFQLQMGDGVHEILANQKRASKRKSHARLQKWRRFWGRPEKPPKEPLEDDVPVQGFVTLFKAWRPRFVTRTVKWQLGGHEYRWTGTRRFMTGPFRKWKGVSHDFKLVDDHDNIIATFQKDRWVSYKSSEKVGAPPNKTRSFVGRLRRYPAPGATPSANEVIESIRSSPPDGSKFHKKLVKQLNIQGPHSGDLTEEAIALTCWIVVEGEHRLRYKIFDLLEEIGETIGG
;
A
#
# COMPACT_ATOMS: atom_id res chain seq x y z
N MET A 1 -22.51 -9.85 11.99
CA MET A 1 -22.86 -9.80 10.56
C MET A 1 -23.51 -8.45 10.36
N VAL A 2 -23.18 -7.71 9.31
CA VAL A 2 -24.12 -6.70 8.82
C VAL A 2 -25.22 -7.55 8.17
N ASN A 3 -26.26 -7.90 8.93
CA ASN A 3 -27.32 -8.76 8.45
C ASN A 3 -28.10 -7.97 7.39
N GLY A 4 -27.95 -8.31 6.11
CA GLY A 4 -28.83 -7.87 5.03
C GLY A 4 -28.31 -6.77 4.10
N THR A 5 -27.22 -6.06 4.41
CA THR A 5 -26.75 -4.96 3.54
C THR A 5 -25.76 -5.47 2.49
N ALA A 6 -26.11 -5.29 1.21
CA ALA A 6 -25.21 -5.59 0.09
C ALA A 6 -23.96 -4.70 0.14
N PRO A 7 -22.79 -5.20 -0.26
CA PRO A 7 -21.59 -4.37 -0.38
C PRO A 7 -21.78 -3.31 -1.46
N ALA A 8 -21.35 -2.08 -1.20
CA ALA A 8 -21.32 -0.99 -2.17
C ALA A 8 -20.43 -1.34 -3.36
N TRP A 9 -19.29 -1.98 -3.09
CA TRP A 9 -18.43 -2.55 -4.12
C TRP A 9 -17.62 -3.73 -3.59
N THR A 10 -17.18 -4.56 -4.54
CA THR A 10 -16.29 -5.69 -4.30
C THR A 10 -15.08 -5.58 -5.22
N ARG A 11 -13.89 -5.82 -4.66
CA ARG A 11 -12.61 -5.85 -5.38
C ARG A 11 -11.81 -7.08 -4.96
N ASN A 12 -11.28 -7.81 -5.91
CA ASN A 12 -10.43 -8.97 -5.67
C ASN A 12 -8.96 -8.55 -5.64
N LEU A 13 -8.25 -8.95 -4.59
CA LEU A 13 -6.80 -8.82 -4.51
C LEU A 13 -6.14 -9.99 -5.22
N TYR A 14 -5.28 -9.67 -6.17
CA TYR A 14 -4.45 -10.64 -6.88
C TYR A 14 -2.96 -10.35 -6.68
N ARG A 15 -2.14 -11.39 -6.83
CA ARG A 15 -0.67 -11.33 -6.89
C ARG A 15 -0.19 -11.74 -8.27
N ARG A 16 0.72 -10.97 -8.87
CA ARG A 16 1.20 -11.18 -10.25
C ARG A 16 2.64 -11.70 -10.33
N MET A 17 3.45 -11.49 -9.29
CA MET A 17 4.87 -11.87 -9.26
C MET A 17 5.23 -12.59 -7.96
N PRO A 18 6.29 -13.43 -7.98
CA PRO A 18 6.78 -14.07 -6.78
C PRO A 18 7.21 -13.04 -5.74
N PHE A 19 7.23 -13.48 -4.47
CA PHE A 19 7.62 -12.70 -3.30
C PHE A 19 6.84 -11.39 -3.08
N GLY A 20 5.67 -11.26 -3.69
CA GLY A 20 4.78 -10.12 -3.48
C GLY A 20 5.25 -8.83 -4.14
N ARG A 21 6.09 -8.91 -5.20
CA ARG A 21 6.59 -7.73 -5.93
C ARG A 21 5.49 -6.90 -6.59
N LYS A 22 4.40 -7.55 -6.97
CA LYS A 22 3.32 -6.97 -7.77
C LYS A 22 1.98 -7.53 -7.32
N HIS A 23 1.08 -6.64 -6.92
CA HIS A 23 -0.30 -6.95 -6.55
C HIS A 23 -1.23 -5.96 -7.22
N PHE A 24 -2.51 -6.31 -7.32
CA PHE A 24 -3.52 -5.40 -7.82
C PHE A 24 -4.89 -5.76 -7.25
N PHE A 25 -5.76 -4.76 -7.16
CA PHE A 25 -7.18 -4.93 -6.90
C PHE A 25 -7.92 -4.78 -8.22
N GLY A 26 -8.70 -5.80 -8.60
CA GLY A 26 -9.49 -5.79 -9.83
C GLY A 26 -10.77 -6.60 -9.67
N GLN A 27 -11.51 -6.76 -10.76
CA GLN A 27 -12.77 -7.52 -10.80
C GLN A 27 -12.51 -9.02 -11.06
N ASP A 28 -13.57 -9.83 -10.93
CA ASP A 28 -13.53 -11.26 -11.30
C ASP A 28 -13.20 -11.41 -12.80
N ASP A 29 -13.85 -10.58 -13.63
CA ASP A 29 -13.54 -10.47 -15.05
C ASP A 29 -12.12 -9.96 -15.26
N ALA A 30 -11.34 -10.75 -15.99
CA ALA A 30 -9.93 -10.53 -16.17
C ALA A 30 -9.59 -9.65 -17.37
N THR A 31 -10.59 -9.35 -18.21
CA THR A 31 -10.49 -8.39 -19.30
C THR A 31 -10.60 -6.94 -18.80
N GLN A 32 -11.19 -6.75 -17.63
CA GLN A 32 -11.34 -5.44 -17.01
C GLN A 32 -10.01 -4.97 -16.40
N ALA A 33 -9.74 -3.67 -16.58
CA ALA A 33 -8.58 -3.02 -15.98
C ALA A 33 -8.66 -3.11 -14.45
N ALA A 34 -7.50 -3.26 -13.81
CA ALA A 34 -7.43 -3.19 -12.35
C ALA A 34 -7.77 -1.77 -11.86
N ASP A 35 -8.54 -1.68 -10.77
CA ASP A 35 -8.86 -0.41 -10.10
C ASP A 35 -7.63 0.19 -9.43
N TYR A 36 -6.81 -0.68 -8.83
CA TYR A 36 -5.58 -0.27 -8.17
C TYR A 36 -4.45 -1.26 -8.41
N TYR A 37 -3.24 -0.72 -8.53
CA TYR A 37 -2.04 -1.50 -8.74
C TYR A 37 -0.97 -1.19 -7.70
N ILE A 38 -0.28 -2.21 -7.20
CA ILE A 38 0.78 -2.08 -6.20
C ILE A 38 2.09 -2.60 -6.75
N MET A 39 3.11 -1.75 -6.74
CA MET A 39 4.49 -2.13 -6.98
C MET A 39 5.26 -2.12 -5.67
N ASN A 40 5.72 -3.29 -5.23
CA ASN A 40 6.48 -3.45 -4.02
C ASN A 40 7.93 -3.84 -4.36
N PRO A 41 8.93 -3.00 -4.06
CA PRO A 41 10.33 -3.38 -4.27
C PRO A 41 10.71 -4.55 -3.34
N VAL A 42 11.36 -5.56 -3.90
CA VAL A 42 11.89 -6.75 -3.19
C VAL A 42 13.32 -6.98 -3.70
N PRO A 43 14.31 -7.29 -2.85
CA PRO A 43 14.22 -7.67 -1.43
C PRO A 43 14.07 -6.51 -0.44
N GLN A 44 13.63 -6.83 0.78
CA GLN A 44 13.31 -5.88 1.87
C GLN A 44 14.03 -6.28 3.15
N LYS A 45 15.36 -6.35 3.09
CA LYS A 45 16.18 -6.72 4.26
C LYS A 45 15.95 -5.71 5.39
N HIS A 46 15.93 -4.41 5.06
CA HIS A 46 15.74 -3.33 6.02
C HIS A 46 14.41 -2.60 5.87
N ALA A 47 13.93 -1.96 6.94
CA ALA A 47 12.69 -1.18 6.93
C ALA A 47 12.72 -0.05 5.88
N SER A 48 13.88 0.57 5.71
CA SER A 48 14.13 1.63 4.74
C SER A 48 13.97 1.20 3.27
N GLN A 49 14.03 -0.10 2.98
CA GLN A 49 13.89 -0.68 1.64
C GLN A 49 12.43 -1.00 1.28
N TRP A 50 11.55 -1.14 2.28
CA TRP A 50 10.12 -1.35 2.03
C TRP A 50 9.44 -0.03 1.65
N ARG A 51 9.26 0.17 0.36
CA ARG A 51 8.71 1.40 -0.24
C ARG A 51 7.71 1.08 -1.36
N PRO A 52 6.60 0.41 -1.05
CA PRO A 52 5.60 0.12 -2.07
C PRO A 52 4.99 1.42 -2.60
N ILE A 53 4.68 1.40 -3.89
CA ILE A 53 3.98 2.47 -4.60
C ILE A 53 2.61 1.94 -5.00
N PHE A 54 1.59 2.72 -4.70
CA PHE A 54 0.19 2.46 -4.95
C PHE A 54 -0.27 3.34 -6.11
N TYR A 55 -0.87 2.72 -7.10
CA TYR A 55 -1.37 3.37 -8.32
C TYR A 55 -2.88 3.20 -8.40
N ARG A 56 -3.56 4.24 -8.87
CA ARG A 56 -4.93 4.18 -9.37
C ARG A 56 -4.88 3.76 -10.84
N GLY A 57 -5.63 2.73 -11.20
CA GLY A 57 -5.56 2.08 -12.51
C GLY A 57 -4.65 0.86 -12.54
N ASP A 58 -4.48 0.31 -13.74
CA ASP A 58 -3.76 -0.95 -13.98
C ASP A 58 -2.23 -0.76 -14.03
N HIS A 59 -1.50 -1.75 -14.53
CA HIS A 59 -0.05 -1.79 -14.48
C HIS A 59 0.60 -0.56 -15.15
N PRO A 60 1.37 0.27 -14.41
CA PRO A 60 1.84 1.58 -14.89
C PRO A 60 2.86 1.53 -16.05
N LYS A 61 3.45 0.36 -16.34
CA LYS A 61 4.28 0.15 -17.54
C LYS A 61 3.46 0.06 -18.83
N TYR A 62 2.24 -0.47 -18.75
CA TYR A 62 1.41 -0.77 -19.93
C TYR A 62 0.23 0.21 -20.07
N THR A 63 -0.13 0.87 -18.97
CA THR A 63 -1.26 1.78 -18.89
C THR A 63 -0.75 3.16 -18.50
N THR A 64 -0.76 4.09 -19.46
CA THR A 64 -0.26 5.47 -19.27
C THR A 64 -1.18 6.31 -18.40
N THR A 65 -2.47 5.95 -18.31
CA THR A 65 -3.46 6.60 -17.45
C THR A 65 -3.32 6.20 -15.98
N SER A 66 -2.47 5.24 -15.64
CA SER A 66 -2.25 4.83 -14.25
C SER A 66 -1.43 5.85 -13.49
N VAL A 67 -2.02 6.46 -12.47
CA VAL A 67 -1.40 7.53 -11.67
C VAL A 67 -0.95 6.97 -10.33
N ALA A 68 0.25 7.33 -9.88
CA ALA A 68 0.71 6.96 -8.56
C ALA A 68 0.03 7.86 -7.52
N VAL A 69 -0.83 7.29 -6.70
CA VAL A 69 -1.65 8.03 -5.72
C VAL A 69 -1.25 7.73 -4.28
N GLY A 70 -0.31 6.80 -4.06
CA GLY A 70 0.08 6.43 -2.71
C GLY A 70 1.48 5.84 -2.59
N ARG A 71 2.07 6.01 -1.42
CA ARG A 71 3.35 5.40 -1.01
C ARG A 71 3.27 5.02 0.45
N ALA A 72 3.89 3.89 0.78
CA ALA A 72 4.07 3.50 2.16
C ALA A 72 5.55 3.41 2.53
N PHE A 73 5.85 3.73 3.78
CA PHE A 73 7.18 3.63 4.37
C PHE A 73 7.06 2.88 5.69
N ARG A 74 7.91 1.88 5.90
CA ARG A 74 7.97 1.17 7.17
C ARG A 74 8.88 1.94 8.13
N THR A 75 8.38 2.29 9.31
CA THR A 75 9.17 3.02 10.32
C THR A 75 9.68 2.15 11.46
N GLY A 76 9.23 0.90 11.55
CA GLY A 76 9.70 -0.06 12.56
C GLY A 76 9.65 -1.49 12.04
N PHE A 77 9.38 -2.45 12.93
CA PHE A 77 8.89 -3.76 12.51
C PHE A 77 7.54 -3.63 11.78
N TRP A 78 6.90 -4.70 11.34
CA TRP A 78 5.59 -4.71 10.62
C TRP A 78 4.39 -4.16 11.43
N ASN A 79 4.65 -3.25 12.36
CA ASN A 79 3.77 -2.63 13.32
C ASN A 79 3.58 -1.13 13.08
N SER A 80 4.37 -0.47 12.24
CA SER A 80 4.22 0.98 12.00
C SER A 80 4.62 1.38 10.59
N PHE A 81 3.74 2.14 9.97
CA PHE A 81 3.83 2.59 8.58
C PHE A 81 3.45 4.07 8.49
N GLN A 82 4.24 4.84 7.76
CA GLN A 82 3.88 6.18 7.32
C GLN A 82 3.39 6.09 5.88
N LEU A 83 2.23 6.67 5.62
CA LEU A 83 1.53 6.61 4.35
C LEU A 83 1.43 8.03 3.79
N GLN A 84 1.80 8.17 2.53
CA GLN A 84 1.64 9.38 1.73
C GLN A 84 0.62 9.09 0.65
N MET A 85 -0.44 9.89 0.57
CA MET A 85 -1.58 9.64 -0.33
C MET A 85 -2.00 10.93 -1.05
N GLY A 86 -2.55 10.78 -2.25
CA GLY A 86 -3.04 11.85 -3.11
C GLY A 86 -2.33 11.90 -4.47
N ASP A 87 -2.89 12.66 -5.41
CA ASP A 87 -2.47 12.68 -6.82
C ASP A 87 -1.05 13.26 -7.00
N GLY A 88 -0.64 14.19 -6.14
CA GLY A 88 0.70 14.79 -6.18
C GLY A 88 1.83 13.80 -5.86
N VAL A 89 1.50 12.59 -5.37
CA VAL A 89 2.48 11.51 -5.17
C VAL A 89 3.17 11.13 -6.48
N HIS A 90 2.47 11.17 -7.61
CA HIS A 90 3.05 10.91 -8.92
C HIS A 90 4.14 11.91 -9.27
N GLU A 91 3.87 13.20 -9.05
CA GLU A 91 4.80 14.30 -9.31
C GLU A 91 6.03 14.22 -8.39
N ILE A 92 5.82 13.88 -7.11
CA ILE A 92 6.90 13.64 -6.15
C ILE A 92 7.83 12.52 -6.63
N LEU A 93 7.27 11.43 -7.14
CA LEU A 93 8.05 10.30 -7.67
C LEU A 93 8.82 10.71 -8.93
N ALA A 94 8.21 11.50 -9.82
CA ALA A 94 8.86 12.05 -11.00
C ALA A 94 10.05 12.94 -10.63
N ASN A 95 9.86 13.88 -9.71
CA ASN A 95 10.93 14.75 -9.19
C ASN A 95 12.05 13.96 -8.51
N GLN A 96 11.73 12.93 -7.72
CA GLN A 96 12.74 12.04 -7.14
C GLN A 96 13.57 11.32 -8.22
N LYS A 97 12.93 10.90 -9.32
CA LYS A 97 13.60 10.29 -10.47
C LYS A 97 14.51 11.29 -11.19
N ARG A 98 14.04 12.52 -11.44
CA ARG A 98 14.83 13.63 -12.03
C ARG A 98 16.05 13.95 -11.17
N ALA A 99 15.86 14.18 -9.87
CA ALA A 99 16.95 14.43 -8.93
C ALA A 99 17.95 13.27 -8.87
N SER A 100 17.49 12.01 -8.93
CA SER A 100 18.37 10.85 -8.97
C SER A 100 19.20 10.78 -10.26
N LYS A 101 18.60 11.08 -11.42
CA LYS A 101 19.31 11.15 -12.70
C LYS A 101 20.40 12.23 -12.67
N ARG A 102 20.07 13.44 -12.19
CA ARG A 102 21.03 14.55 -12.01
C ARG A 102 22.20 14.16 -11.11
N LYS A 103 21.92 13.57 -9.94
CA LYS A 103 22.96 13.10 -9.01
C LYS A 103 23.82 11.98 -9.60
N SER A 104 23.22 11.04 -10.32
CA SER A 104 23.95 9.95 -10.98
C SER A 104 24.88 10.48 -12.07
N HIS A 105 24.39 11.39 -12.92
CA HIS A 105 25.18 12.04 -13.96
C HIS A 105 26.34 12.85 -13.37
N ALA A 106 26.10 13.67 -12.35
CA ALA A 106 27.15 14.43 -11.68
C ALA A 106 28.24 13.52 -11.06
N ARG A 107 27.84 12.39 -10.44
CA ARG A 107 28.80 11.39 -9.93
C ARG A 107 29.61 10.75 -11.04
N LEU A 108 28.98 10.40 -12.16
CA LEU A 108 29.68 9.84 -13.31
C LEU A 108 30.65 10.84 -13.95
N GLN A 109 30.32 12.13 -14.00
CA GLN A 109 31.27 13.17 -14.45
C GLN A 109 32.44 13.31 -13.49
N LYS A 110 32.17 13.35 -12.18
CA LYS A 110 33.25 13.42 -11.18
C LYS A 110 34.19 12.23 -11.31
N TRP A 111 33.65 11.02 -11.51
CA TRP A 111 34.44 9.83 -11.75
C TRP A 111 35.23 9.93 -13.07
N ARG A 112 34.63 10.39 -14.16
CA ARG A 112 35.33 10.62 -15.44
C ARG A 112 36.50 11.59 -15.30
N ARG A 113 36.26 12.75 -14.66
CA ARG A 113 37.31 13.75 -14.36
C ARG A 113 38.44 13.12 -13.56
N PHE A 114 38.11 12.33 -12.53
CA PHE A 114 39.09 11.63 -11.70
C PHE A 114 39.96 10.64 -12.51
N TRP A 115 39.39 9.99 -13.53
CA TRP A 115 40.11 9.08 -14.43
C TRP A 115 40.69 9.75 -15.69
N GLY A 116 40.78 11.08 -15.72
CA GLY A 116 41.29 11.83 -16.89
C GLY A 116 40.47 11.65 -18.17
N ARG A 117 39.23 11.15 -18.07
CA ARG A 117 38.35 10.93 -19.21
C ARG A 117 37.56 12.21 -19.52
N PRO A 118 37.32 12.51 -20.81
CA PRO A 118 36.53 13.68 -21.19
C PRO A 118 35.09 13.57 -20.66
N GLU A 119 34.53 14.74 -20.38
CA GLU A 119 33.14 14.87 -19.99
C GLU A 119 32.23 14.38 -21.11
N LYS A 120 31.12 13.75 -20.72
CA LYS A 120 30.12 13.27 -21.67
C LYS A 120 28.79 13.97 -21.44
N PRO A 121 28.17 14.58 -22.47
CA PRO A 121 26.85 15.17 -22.30
C PRO A 121 25.84 14.12 -21.81
N PRO A 122 24.84 14.52 -21.00
CA PRO A 122 23.79 13.61 -20.56
C PRO A 122 23.04 13.04 -21.76
N LYS A 123 22.66 11.76 -21.70
CA LYS A 123 21.91 11.09 -22.80
C LYS A 123 20.48 11.61 -22.96
N GLU A 124 19.91 12.12 -21.87
CA GLU A 124 18.59 12.72 -21.82
C GLU A 124 18.72 14.09 -21.15
N PRO A 125 17.93 15.10 -21.56
CA PRO A 125 17.94 16.40 -20.90
C PRO A 125 17.65 16.22 -19.40
N LEU A 126 18.48 16.85 -18.58
CA LEU A 126 18.29 16.83 -17.13
C LEU A 126 17.18 17.82 -16.77
N GLU A 127 15.96 17.32 -16.71
CA GLU A 127 14.79 18.12 -16.30
C GLU A 127 14.93 18.61 -14.85
N ASP A 128 14.45 19.83 -14.62
CA ASP A 128 14.35 20.44 -13.30
C ASP A 128 13.16 19.91 -12.49
N ASP A 129 13.21 20.14 -11.19
CA ASP A 129 12.13 19.74 -10.29
C ASP A 129 10.93 20.67 -10.50
N VAL A 130 9.74 20.08 -10.65
CA VAL A 130 8.48 20.81 -10.85
C VAL A 130 7.77 20.93 -9.49
N PRO A 131 7.16 22.08 -9.15
CA PRO A 131 6.37 22.17 -7.92
C PRO A 131 5.24 21.14 -7.91
N VAL A 132 4.96 20.58 -6.73
CA VAL A 132 3.88 19.58 -6.57
C VAL A 132 2.54 20.32 -6.60
N GLN A 133 1.72 20.06 -7.62
CA GLN A 133 0.42 20.69 -7.83
C GLN A 133 -0.71 19.85 -7.23
N GLY A 134 -0.68 18.53 -7.40
CA GLY A 134 -1.72 17.63 -6.88
C GLY A 134 -1.74 17.53 -5.35
N PHE A 135 -2.90 17.12 -4.81
CA PHE A 135 -3.09 16.89 -3.38
C PHE A 135 -2.11 15.85 -2.85
N VAL A 136 -1.53 16.11 -1.66
CA VAL A 136 -0.68 15.18 -0.92
C VAL A 136 -0.89 15.36 0.57
N THR A 137 -1.37 14.30 1.23
CA THR A 137 -1.49 14.20 2.68
C THR A 137 -0.64 13.07 3.25
N LEU A 138 -0.49 13.06 4.57
CA LEU A 138 0.20 12.03 5.34
C LEU A 138 -0.69 11.49 6.44
N PHE A 139 -0.67 10.18 6.63
CA PHE A 139 -1.20 9.56 7.84
C PHE A 139 -0.39 8.35 8.24
N LYS A 140 -0.60 7.89 9.48
CA LYS A 140 0.11 6.76 10.06
C LYS A 140 -0.83 5.57 10.16
N ALA A 141 -0.36 4.40 9.76
CA ALA A 141 -0.97 3.13 10.11
C ALA A 141 -0.09 2.40 11.12
N TRP A 142 -0.63 1.95 12.24
CA TRP A 142 0.15 1.30 13.30
C TRP A 142 -0.61 0.19 14.02
N ARG A 143 0.15 -0.75 14.58
CA ARG A 143 -0.33 -1.79 15.47
C ARG A 143 -0.03 -1.33 16.90
N PRO A 144 -1.05 -1.16 17.77
CA PRO A 144 -0.83 -0.68 19.13
C PRO A 144 -0.07 -1.68 20.00
N ARG A 145 -0.19 -2.99 19.71
CA ARG A 145 0.55 -4.05 20.41
C ARG A 145 1.07 -5.09 19.42
N PHE A 146 2.29 -5.59 19.65
CA PHE A 146 2.99 -6.52 18.75
C PHE A 146 2.17 -7.78 18.41
N VAL A 147 1.43 -8.32 19.39
CA VAL A 147 0.67 -9.57 19.26
C VAL A 147 -0.75 -9.35 18.73
N THR A 148 -1.21 -8.11 18.65
CA THR A 148 -2.57 -7.81 18.18
C THR A 148 -2.63 -7.83 16.65
N ARG A 149 -3.69 -8.43 16.10
CA ARG A 149 -4.05 -8.35 14.68
C ARG A 149 -4.86 -7.08 14.36
N THR A 150 -4.55 -6.00 15.08
CA THR A 150 -5.24 -4.72 14.93
C THR A 150 -4.28 -3.72 14.31
N VAL A 151 -4.65 -3.15 13.16
CA VAL A 151 -3.93 -2.04 12.54
C VAL A 151 -4.87 -0.83 12.55
N LYS A 152 -4.48 0.19 13.29
CA LYS A 152 -5.18 1.46 13.40
C LYS A 152 -4.59 2.46 12.41
N TRP A 153 -5.42 3.34 11.88
CA TRP A 153 -5.00 4.50 11.10
C TRP A 153 -6.05 5.61 11.24
N GLN A 154 -5.67 6.85 10.94
CA GLN A 154 -6.57 8.00 11.03
C GLN A 154 -6.52 8.80 9.73
N LEU A 155 -7.67 9.25 9.25
CA LEU A 155 -7.79 10.08 8.04
C LEU A 155 -8.93 11.07 8.23
N GLY A 156 -8.68 12.36 7.97
CA GLY A 156 -9.70 13.42 8.10
C GLY A 156 -10.37 13.48 9.47
N GLY A 157 -9.62 13.25 10.55
CA GLY A 157 -10.14 13.22 11.92
C GLY A 157 -10.71 11.87 12.36
N HIS A 158 -11.06 10.96 11.44
CA HIS A 158 -11.70 9.68 11.75
C HIS A 158 -10.68 8.55 11.95
N GLU A 159 -10.83 7.76 13.02
CA GLU A 159 -10.05 6.54 13.26
C GLU A 159 -10.69 5.34 12.55
N TYR A 160 -9.84 4.56 11.90
CA TYR A 160 -10.21 3.32 11.26
C TYR A 160 -9.32 2.19 11.78
N ARG A 161 -9.93 1.02 12.00
CA ARG A 161 -9.26 -0.14 12.62
C ARG A 161 -9.51 -1.39 11.81
N TRP A 162 -8.47 -1.88 11.14
CA TRP A 162 -8.45 -3.24 10.65
C TRP A 162 -8.31 -4.19 11.83
N THR A 163 -9.28 -5.07 12.01
CA THR A 163 -9.29 -6.09 13.07
C THR A 163 -9.39 -7.47 12.45
N GLY A 164 -8.48 -8.35 12.83
CA GLY A 164 -8.57 -9.77 12.48
C GLY A 164 -9.83 -10.40 13.06
N THR A 165 -10.60 -11.09 12.22
CA THR A 165 -11.83 -11.74 12.64
C THR A 165 -11.63 -13.25 12.66
N ARG A 166 -12.17 -13.92 13.69
CA ARG A 166 -12.32 -15.39 13.74
C ARG A 166 -13.57 -15.87 12.98
N ARG A 167 -14.25 -14.98 12.25
CA ARG A 167 -15.72 -15.02 12.06
C ARG A 167 -16.20 -15.64 10.75
N PHE A 168 -15.34 -16.07 9.83
CA PHE A 168 -15.77 -16.74 8.59
C PHE A 168 -15.49 -18.25 8.55
N MET A 169 -15.02 -18.84 9.65
CA MET A 169 -14.94 -20.29 9.78
C MET A 169 -16.22 -20.84 10.41
N THR A 170 -16.99 -21.59 9.64
CA THR A 170 -18.00 -22.53 10.16
C THR A 170 -17.30 -23.83 10.60
N GLY A 171 -17.83 -24.48 11.64
CA GLY A 171 -17.34 -25.80 12.10
C GLY A 171 -16.29 -25.80 13.23
N PRO A 172 -15.76 -27.00 13.58
CA PRO A 172 -15.00 -27.26 14.81
C PRO A 172 -13.65 -26.53 14.89
N PHE A 173 -13.11 -26.06 13.76
CA PHE A 173 -11.82 -25.36 13.69
C PHE A 173 -11.89 -23.86 14.04
N ARG A 174 -13.07 -23.31 14.37
CA ARG A 174 -13.27 -21.89 14.74
C ARG A 174 -12.39 -21.42 15.90
N LYS A 175 -11.91 -22.34 16.74
CA LYS A 175 -11.07 -22.07 17.92
C LYS A 175 -9.56 -22.21 17.66
N TRP A 176 -9.13 -22.74 16.50
CA TRP A 176 -7.70 -22.89 16.21
C TRP A 176 -7.05 -21.54 15.90
N LYS A 177 -6.13 -21.12 16.79
CA LYS A 177 -5.28 -19.95 16.59
C LYS A 177 -4.49 -20.17 15.29
N GLY A 178 -4.61 -19.24 14.33
CA GLY A 178 -3.79 -19.25 13.09
C GLY A 178 -4.53 -19.55 11.78
N VAL A 179 -5.83 -19.87 11.81
CA VAL A 179 -6.55 -20.34 10.58
C VAL A 179 -7.43 -19.27 9.92
N SER A 180 -8.00 -18.32 10.67
CA SER A 180 -8.78 -17.24 10.05
C SER A 180 -7.86 -16.08 9.63
N HIS A 181 -8.01 -15.66 8.38
CA HIS A 181 -7.17 -14.67 7.70
C HIS A 181 -7.96 -13.47 7.21
N ASP A 182 -9.17 -13.32 7.77
CA ASP A 182 -10.13 -12.34 7.31
C ASP A 182 -10.11 -11.14 8.24
N PHE A 183 -10.19 -9.96 7.64
CA PHE A 183 -10.16 -8.71 8.36
C PHE A 183 -11.49 -8.00 8.19
N LYS A 184 -11.89 -7.25 9.20
CA LYS A 184 -12.91 -6.21 9.07
C LYS A 184 -12.27 -4.87 9.38
N LEU A 185 -12.62 -3.87 8.61
CA LEU A 185 -12.34 -2.48 8.91
C LEU A 185 -13.54 -1.92 9.65
N VAL A 186 -13.29 -1.33 10.82
CA VAL A 186 -14.30 -0.59 11.57
C VAL A 186 -13.90 0.88 11.74
N ASP A 187 -14.88 1.75 11.90
CA ASP A 187 -14.68 3.17 12.22
C ASP A 187 -14.60 3.43 13.74
N ASP A 188 -14.67 4.71 14.10
CA ASP A 188 -14.73 5.23 15.48
C ASP A 188 -15.92 4.68 16.28
N HIS A 189 -17.03 4.40 15.59
CA HIS A 189 -18.29 3.94 16.18
C HIS A 189 -18.45 2.41 16.10
N ASP A 190 -17.38 1.67 15.79
CA ASP A 190 -17.36 0.22 15.61
C ASP A 190 -18.25 -0.31 14.46
N ASN A 191 -18.67 0.56 13.54
CA ASN A 191 -19.40 0.19 12.34
C ASN A 191 -18.51 -0.53 11.36
N ILE A 192 -19.02 -1.55 10.66
CA ILE A 192 -18.25 -2.28 9.65
C ILE A 192 -18.24 -1.48 8.34
N ILE A 193 -17.06 -0.95 8.02
CA ILE A 193 -16.80 -0.16 6.80
C ILE A 193 -16.44 -1.09 5.65
N ALA A 194 -15.54 -2.04 5.89
CA ALA A 194 -15.09 -2.99 4.89
C ALA A 194 -14.76 -4.35 5.50
N THR A 195 -14.74 -5.38 4.67
CA THR A 195 -14.22 -6.71 5.04
C THR A 195 -13.29 -7.22 3.96
N PHE A 196 -12.18 -7.82 4.36
CA PHE A 196 -11.32 -8.58 3.48
C PHE A 196 -11.41 -10.06 3.85
N GLN A 197 -11.85 -10.87 2.90
CA GLN A 197 -11.90 -12.33 3.04
C GLN A 197 -10.72 -12.93 2.28
N LYS A 198 -9.76 -13.50 2.98
CA LYS A 198 -8.59 -14.10 2.33
C LYS A 198 -8.94 -15.50 1.86
N ASP A 199 -8.43 -15.88 0.70
CA ASP A 199 -8.54 -17.26 0.25
C ASP A 199 -7.69 -18.18 1.13
N ARG A 200 -8.32 -19.23 1.66
CA ARG A 200 -7.69 -20.19 2.59
C ARG A 200 -6.48 -20.88 1.96
N TRP A 201 -6.50 -21.07 0.65
CA TRP A 201 -5.50 -21.85 -0.09
C TRP A 201 -4.60 -21.00 -0.98
N VAL A 202 -4.56 -19.68 -0.77
CA VAL A 202 -3.74 -18.75 -1.57
C VAL A 202 -2.27 -19.16 -1.71
N SER A 203 -1.68 -19.78 -0.68
CA SER A 203 -0.29 -20.23 -0.74
C SER A 203 -0.08 -21.49 -1.58
N TYR A 204 -1.14 -22.26 -1.84
CA TYR A 204 -1.11 -23.56 -2.52
C TYR A 204 -1.75 -23.54 -3.91
N LYS A 205 -2.50 -22.49 -4.25
CA LYS A 205 -3.08 -22.32 -5.59
C LYS A 205 -2.03 -21.87 -6.59
N SER A 206 -2.01 -22.53 -7.74
CA SER A 206 -1.21 -22.11 -8.88
C SER A 206 -1.71 -20.77 -9.42
N SER A 207 -0.83 -20.06 -10.12
CA SER A 207 -1.23 -18.84 -10.83
C SER A 207 -2.01 -19.22 -12.09
N GLU A 208 -3.13 -18.54 -12.33
CA GLU A 208 -3.88 -18.67 -13.57
C GLU A 208 -3.23 -17.84 -14.69
N LYS A 209 -3.26 -18.36 -15.92
CA LYS A 209 -2.84 -17.66 -17.13
C LYS A 209 -4.07 -17.01 -17.74
N VAL A 210 -4.05 -15.68 -17.85
CA VAL A 210 -5.21 -14.89 -18.28
C VAL A 210 -5.02 -14.28 -19.69
N GLY A 211 -3.90 -14.57 -20.35
CA GLY A 211 -3.66 -14.12 -21.72
C GLY A 211 -2.67 -12.97 -21.82
N ALA A 212 -3.08 -11.85 -22.42
CA ALA A 212 -2.19 -10.74 -22.81
C ALA A 212 -1.76 -9.85 -21.61
N PRO A 213 -0.70 -9.03 -21.76
CA PRO A 213 -0.43 -7.92 -20.84
C PRO A 213 -1.68 -7.02 -20.71
N PRO A 214 -1.92 -6.36 -19.56
CA PRO A 214 -0.99 -6.19 -18.45
C PRO A 214 -0.94 -7.36 -17.47
N ASN A 215 -1.97 -8.21 -17.31
CA ASN A 215 -2.04 -9.19 -16.21
C ASN A 215 -2.01 -10.67 -16.64
N LYS A 216 -1.09 -11.00 -17.57
CA LYS A 216 -0.87 -12.35 -18.15
C LYS A 216 -0.94 -13.53 -17.16
N THR A 217 -0.45 -13.35 -15.93
CA THR A 217 -0.54 -14.37 -14.87
C THR A 217 -0.94 -13.73 -13.55
N ARG A 218 -1.93 -14.27 -12.86
CA ARG A 218 -2.36 -13.78 -11.54
C ARG A 218 -2.67 -14.95 -10.61
N SER A 219 -2.54 -14.74 -9.30
CA SER A 219 -2.99 -15.68 -8.27
C SER A 219 -3.92 -14.94 -7.33
N PHE A 220 -5.15 -15.43 -7.18
CA PHE A 220 -6.14 -14.83 -6.29
C PHE A 220 -5.69 -14.92 -4.83
N VAL A 221 -5.77 -13.80 -4.11
CA VAL A 221 -5.37 -13.69 -2.70
C VAL A 221 -6.57 -13.61 -1.78
N GLY A 222 -7.61 -12.87 -2.18
CA GLY A 222 -8.79 -12.65 -1.38
C GLY A 222 -9.67 -11.54 -1.93
N ARG A 223 -10.79 -11.31 -1.26
CA ARG A 223 -11.85 -10.40 -1.70
C ARG A 223 -12.07 -9.30 -0.68
N LEU A 224 -11.86 -8.05 -1.11
CA LEU A 224 -12.20 -6.84 -0.38
C LEU A 224 -13.63 -6.42 -0.72
N ARG A 225 -14.45 -6.17 0.30
CA ARG A 225 -15.81 -5.66 0.17
C ARG A 225 -15.95 -4.40 0.99
N ARG A 226 -16.46 -3.32 0.41
CA ARG A 226 -16.86 -2.10 1.12
C ARG A 226 -18.37 -2.14 1.30
N TYR A 227 -18.83 -1.84 2.49
CA TYR A 227 -20.27 -1.72 2.78
C TYR A 227 -20.66 -0.25 2.72
N PRO A 228 -21.89 0.10 2.33
CA PRO A 228 -22.39 1.44 2.56
C PRO A 228 -22.28 1.74 4.05
N ALA A 229 -21.86 2.94 4.38
CA ALA A 229 -21.57 3.26 5.76
C ALA A 229 -22.90 3.49 6.52
N PRO A 230 -23.07 2.92 7.72
CA PRO A 230 -24.29 3.12 8.50
C PRO A 230 -24.26 4.52 9.13
N GLY A 231 -25.02 5.47 8.56
CA GLY A 231 -25.11 6.85 9.05
C GLY A 231 -24.10 7.82 8.41
N ALA A 232 -23.88 8.98 9.07
CA ALA A 232 -23.09 10.12 8.62
C ALA A 232 -21.57 9.85 8.53
N THR A 233 -21.17 8.93 7.65
CA THR A 233 -19.76 8.78 7.27
C THR A 233 -19.40 9.90 6.31
N PRO A 234 -18.25 10.58 6.52
CA PRO A 234 -17.90 11.72 5.71
C PRO A 234 -17.76 11.31 4.24
N SER A 235 -18.32 12.13 3.37
CA SER A 235 -18.08 12.04 1.92
C SER A 235 -16.59 12.25 1.62
N ALA A 236 -16.14 11.80 0.43
CA ALA A 236 -14.76 11.99 0.01
C ALA A 236 -14.31 13.48 0.09
N ASN A 237 -15.23 14.40 -0.24
CA ASN A 237 -14.98 15.84 -0.16
C ASN A 237 -14.86 16.31 1.29
N GLU A 238 -15.74 15.86 2.19
CA GLU A 238 -15.68 16.21 3.62
C GLU A 238 -14.37 15.72 4.27
N VAL A 239 -13.86 14.55 3.87
CA VAL A 239 -12.56 14.06 4.35
C VAL A 239 -11.43 14.97 3.89
N ILE A 240 -11.44 15.42 2.63
CA ILE A 240 -10.43 16.35 2.11
C ILE A 240 -10.51 17.71 2.83
N GLU A 241 -11.72 18.26 3.00
CA GLU A 241 -11.92 19.51 3.72
C GLU A 241 -11.47 19.42 5.18
N SER A 242 -11.76 18.31 5.86
CA SER A 242 -11.28 18.05 7.23
C SER A 242 -9.75 18.01 7.32
N ILE A 243 -9.08 17.44 6.32
CA ILE A 243 -7.60 17.45 6.23
C ILE A 243 -7.08 18.87 5.98
N ARG A 244 -7.78 19.69 5.20
CA ARG A 244 -7.40 21.08 4.94
C ARG A 244 -7.55 21.94 6.19
N SER A 245 -8.65 21.78 6.92
CA SER A 245 -8.93 22.53 8.15
C SER A 245 -8.06 22.08 9.33
N SER A 246 -7.75 20.77 9.41
CA SER A 246 -6.91 20.19 10.44
C SER A 246 -5.80 19.31 9.82
N PRO A 247 -4.72 19.93 9.33
CA PRO A 247 -3.62 19.22 8.70
C PRO A 247 -2.98 18.18 9.63
N PRO A 248 -2.41 17.09 9.08
CA PRO A 248 -1.73 16.10 9.90
C PRO A 248 -0.54 16.73 10.63
N ASP A 249 -0.41 16.44 11.92
CA ASP A 249 0.72 16.89 12.75
C ASP A 249 2.05 16.37 12.20
N GLY A 250 2.78 17.25 11.51
CA GLY A 250 4.05 16.96 10.85
C GLY A 250 5.14 16.44 11.78
N SER A 251 5.06 16.69 13.10
CA SER A 251 6.07 16.24 14.07
C SER A 251 6.18 14.72 14.16
N LYS A 252 5.09 14.00 13.83
CA LYS A 252 5.00 12.53 13.87
C LYS A 252 5.55 11.84 12.62
N PHE A 253 5.98 12.63 11.62
CA PHE A 253 6.40 12.13 10.30
C PHE A 253 7.86 12.43 10.00
N HIS A 254 8.45 11.64 9.10
CA HIS A 254 9.79 11.96 8.60
C HIS A 254 9.81 13.33 7.94
N LYS A 255 10.75 14.20 8.32
CA LYS A 255 10.93 15.56 7.77
C LYS A 255 10.89 15.62 6.24
N LYS A 256 11.42 14.61 5.55
CA LYS A 256 11.41 14.52 4.07
C LYS A 256 10.00 14.35 3.49
N LEU A 257 9.11 13.66 4.19
CA LEU A 257 7.71 13.48 3.79
C LEU A 257 6.92 14.76 4.03
N VAL A 258 7.13 15.40 5.19
CA VAL A 258 6.45 16.66 5.53
C VAL A 258 6.74 17.76 4.50
N LYS A 259 7.99 17.86 4.03
CA LYS A 259 8.39 18.80 2.96
C LYS A 259 7.69 18.56 1.61
N GLN A 260 7.02 17.44 1.43
CA GLN A 260 6.35 17.05 0.18
C GLN A 260 4.82 17.13 0.32
N LEU A 261 4.30 17.65 1.43
CA LEU A 261 2.87 17.85 1.62
C LEU A 261 2.34 18.94 0.70
N ASN A 262 1.13 18.72 0.19
CA ASN A 262 0.34 19.72 -0.50
C ASN A 262 -1.14 19.46 -0.25
N ILE A 263 -1.65 19.94 0.88
CA ILE A 263 -3.05 19.72 1.28
C ILE A 263 -4.05 20.60 0.49
N GLN A 264 -3.57 21.63 -0.19
CA GLN A 264 -4.41 22.55 -0.98
C GLN A 264 -4.58 22.11 -2.43
N GLY A 265 -3.76 21.16 -2.89
CA GLY A 265 -3.87 20.62 -4.25
C GLY A 265 -5.21 19.93 -4.51
N PRO A 266 -5.58 19.76 -5.79
CA PRO A 266 -6.76 18.99 -6.18
C PRO A 266 -6.50 17.47 -6.05
N HIS A 267 -7.56 16.72 -5.77
CA HIS A 267 -7.57 15.26 -5.80
C HIS A 267 -8.75 14.80 -6.64
N SER A 268 -8.50 13.87 -7.55
CA SER A 268 -9.48 13.37 -8.52
C SER A 268 -10.14 12.04 -8.10
N GLY A 269 -9.72 11.44 -6.99
CA GLY A 269 -10.22 10.14 -6.51
C GLY A 269 -10.94 10.21 -5.17
N ASP A 270 -11.36 9.05 -4.68
CA ASP A 270 -11.84 8.90 -3.30
C ASP A 270 -10.66 8.48 -2.41
N LEU A 271 -10.14 9.45 -1.67
CA LEU A 271 -9.00 9.27 -0.76
C LEU A 271 -9.28 8.19 0.31
N THR A 272 -10.52 8.06 0.75
CA THR A 272 -10.92 7.06 1.76
C THR A 272 -10.88 5.67 1.15
N GLU A 273 -11.44 5.47 -0.04
CA GLU A 273 -11.35 4.18 -0.74
C GLU A 273 -9.91 3.77 -1.02
N GLU A 274 -9.10 4.71 -1.47
CA GLU A 274 -7.68 4.47 -1.73
C GLU A 274 -6.93 4.09 -0.46
N ALA A 275 -7.19 4.79 0.65
CA ALA A 275 -6.64 4.45 1.96
C ALA A 275 -7.09 3.07 2.43
N ILE A 276 -8.36 2.70 2.22
CA ILE A 276 -8.89 1.37 2.54
C ILE A 276 -8.16 0.29 1.73
N ALA A 277 -8.04 0.45 0.42
CA ALA A 277 -7.38 -0.53 -0.45
C ALA A 277 -5.88 -0.68 -0.10
N LEU A 278 -5.17 0.44 0.06
CA LEU A 278 -3.76 0.42 0.43
C LEU A 278 -3.55 -0.22 1.81
N THR A 279 -4.28 0.23 2.83
CA THR A 279 -4.12 -0.30 4.20
C THR A 279 -4.54 -1.77 4.28
N CYS A 280 -5.57 -2.19 3.54
CA CYS A 280 -5.93 -3.60 3.40
C CYS A 280 -4.75 -4.42 2.90
N TRP A 281 -4.12 -3.99 1.80
CA TRP A 281 -2.95 -4.69 1.27
C TRP A 281 -1.78 -4.71 2.26
N ILE A 282 -1.50 -3.60 2.94
CA ILE A 282 -0.45 -3.53 3.98
C ILE A 282 -0.73 -4.51 5.12
N VAL A 283 -1.98 -4.64 5.57
CA VAL A 283 -2.35 -5.60 6.62
C VAL A 283 -2.10 -7.04 6.14
N VAL A 284 -2.51 -7.37 4.91
CA VAL A 284 -2.31 -8.69 4.30
C VAL A 284 -0.81 -9.02 4.16
N GLU A 285 -0.02 -8.09 3.63
CA GLU A 285 1.43 -8.25 3.48
C GLU A 285 2.12 -8.34 4.85
N GLY A 286 1.74 -7.48 5.80
CA GLY A 286 2.28 -7.48 7.16
C GLY A 286 2.01 -8.79 7.90
N GLU A 287 0.79 -9.34 7.81
CA GLU A 287 0.50 -10.67 8.38
C GLU A 287 1.28 -11.80 7.71
N HIS A 288 1.36 -11.80 6.37
CA HIS A 288 2.15 -12.77 5.63
C HIS A 288 3.60 -12.74 6.12
N ARG A 289 4.20 -11.55 6.20
CA ARG A 289 5.60 -11.36 6.57
C ARG A 289 5.89 -11.65 8.02
N LEU A 290 4.99 -11.31 8.95
CA LEU A 290 5.15 -11.69 10.35
C LEU A 290 5.15 -13.20 10.52
N ARG A 291 4.33 -13.93 9.76
CA ARG A 291 4.31 -15.40 9.80
C ARG A 291 5.62 -16.00 9.31
N TYR A 292 6.14 -15.55 8.16
CA TYR A 292 7.38 -16.11 7.60
C TYR A 292 8.64 -15.62 8.32
N LYS A 293 8.70 -14.37 8.78
CA LYS A 293 9.86 -13.87 9.55
C LYS A 293 9.97 -14.43 10.96
N ILE A 294 8.87 -14.89 11.57
CA ILE A 294 8.98 -15.66 12.82
C ILE A 294 9.75 -16.96 12.57
N PHE A 295 9.58 -17.59 11.41
CA PHE A 295 10.38 -18.77 11.02
C PHE A 295 11.82 -18.38 10.71
N ASP A 296 12.08 -17.32 9.94
CA ASP A 296 13.46 -16.85 9.67
C ASP A 296 14.22 -16.50 10.97
N LEU A 297 13.56 -15.85 11.95
CA LEU A 297 14.17 -15.49 13.24
C LEU A 297 14.41 -16.73 14.12
N LEU A 298 13.52 -17.72 14.09
CA LEU A 298 13.70 -18.98 14.82
C LEU A 298 14.77 -19.87 14.19
N GLU A 299 14.91 -19.84 12.86
CA GLU A 299 15.97 -20.51 12.12
C GLU A 299 17.33 -19.86 12.40
N GLU A 300 17.42 -18.53 12.36
CA GLU A 300 18.64 -17.77 12.73
C GLU A 300 19.05 -18.03 14.19
N ILE A 301 18.10 -18.09 15.13
CA ILE A 301 18.37 -18.46 16.54
C ILE A 301 18.79 -19.94 16.66
N GLY A 302 18.18 -20.83 15.88
CA GLY A 302 18.52 -22.26 15.86
C GLY A 302 19.92 -22.52 15.29
N GLU A 303 20.32 -21.80 14.24
CA GLU A 303 21.67 -21.84 13.67
C GLU A 303 22.71 -21.26 14.62
N THR A 304 22.34 -20.28 15.47
CA THR A 304 23.24 -19.68 16.45
C THR A 304 23.41 -20.54 17.72
N ILE A 305 22.42 -21.39 18.04
CA ILE A 305 22.44 -22.26 19.24
C ILE A 305 22.91 -23.68 18.91
N GLY A 306 22.79 -24.12 17.66
CA GLY A 306 23.24 -25.42 17.17
C GLY A 306 24.65 -25.43 16.55
N GLY A 307 25.41 -24.35 16.68
CA GLY A 307 26.79 -24.22 16.21
C GLY A 307 27.79 -24.20 17.36
#